data_AF-A0A450ZKW8-F1
#
_entry.id   AF-A0A450ZKW8-F1
#
_cell.length_a   1.000
_cell.length_b   1.000
_cell.length_c   1.000
_cell.angle_alpha   90.00
_cell.angle_beta   90.00
_cell.angle_gamma   90.00
#
_symmetry.space_group_name_H-M   'P 1'
#
loop_
_entity.id
_entity.type
_entity.pdbx_description
1 polymer ?
#
loop_
_entity_poly.entity_id
_entity_poly.type
_entity_poly.pdbx_seq_one_letter_code
_entity_poly.pdbx_strand_id
1 'polypeptide(L)'
;MRDGATFHLDLDRPTLIYLTDIPSTGGKGTMSLPAFHAHTVRQLLSHTGCVADYPDKTVPGIADRTTHYATAMSAVRDIWNVGLVTKMSDAGFPEDAPNDGACIMGKTWSYSTPAFIFVAAVLESVTGRAIHRLLQEEIFAPHGLSSMRMKYAASTLPPNDNRASLYDDDNKKVDPANNSWRAFGGGMETDVVDLARFGWKVLDGWILSPEARDNRLWRRVDTIDPGPDYALGWGVPHDTDRGRIAEHPGMSTGGRSLLRIYRDHGLVIAILSNRKNHPVDDVVTLAERIGDRVPR
;
A
#
# COMPACT_ATOMS: atom_id res chain seq x y z
N MET A 1 7.27 -20.85 -0.24
CA MET A 1 7.66 -20.17 1.01
C MET A 1 8.98 -20.74 1.47
N ARG A 2 9.74 -20.02 2.30
CA ARG A 2 11.08 -20.45 2.74
C ARG A 2 11.07 -21.70 3.62
N ASP A 3 9.95 -22.00 4.25
CA ASP A 3 9.68 -23.24 4.97
C ASP A 3 9.30 -24.44 4.05
N GLY A 4 9.27 -24.24 2.73
CA GLY A 4 8.88 -25.24 1.74
C GLY A 4 7.37 -25.27 1.43
N ALA A 5 6.54 -24.53 2.15
CA ALA A 5 5.11 -24.47 1.85
C ALA A 5 4.85 -23.80 0.49
N THR A 6 3.93 -24.37 -0.28
CA THR A 6 3.50 -23.82 -1.58
C THR A 6 2.08 -23.29 -1.46
N PHE A 7 1.82 -22.13 -2.07
CA PHE A 7 0.48 -21.58 -2.23
C PHE A 7 0.28 -21.15 -3.68
N HIS A 8 -0.98 -21.03 -4.08
CA HIS A 8 -1.34 -20.54 -5.40
C HIS A 8 -2.16 -19.26 -5.27
N LEU A 9 -1.75 -18.22 -5.99
CA LEU A 9 -2.46 -16.95 -6.07
C LEU A 9 -2.48 -16.52 -7.53
N ASP A 10 -3.69 -16.37 -8.07
CA ASP A 10 -3.94 -15.82 -9.39
C ASP A 10 -4.44 -14.38 -9.20
N LEU A 11 -3.66 -13.42 -9.68
CA LEU A 11 -3.97 -12.00 -9.50
C LEU A 11 -5.22 -11.58 -10.29
N ASP A 12 -5.64 -12.37 -11.27
CA ASP A 12 -6.76 -12.08 -12.15
C ASP A 12 -8.05 -12.80 -11.73
N ARG A 13 -8.01 -13.56 -10.62
CA ARG A 13 -9.23 -14.11 -10.01
C ARG A 13 -9.89 -13.10 -9.05
N PRO A 14 -11.23 -13.07 -8.99
CA PRO A 14 -11.96 -12.24 -8.04
C PRO A 14 -11.57 -12.56 -6.59
N THR A 15 -11.40 -11.54 -5.76
CA THR A 15 -10.99 -11.71 -4.35
C THR A 15 -12.01 -12.49 -3.53
N LEU A 16 -13.30 -12.42 -3.90
CA LEU A 16 -14.38 -13.19 -3.25
C LEU A 16 -14.14 -14.71 -3.30
N ILE A 17 -13.36 -15.21 -4.27
CA ILE A 17 -13.02 -16.65 -4.38
C ILE A 17 -12.03 -17.07 -3.30
N TYR A 18 -11.19 -16.14 -2.83
CA TYR A 18 -10.20 -16.39 -1.78
C TYR A 18 -10.73 -16.08 -0.38
N LEU A 19 -11.75 -15.23 -0.27
CA LEU A 19 -12.27 -14.71 0.99
C LEU A 19 -13.64 -15.30 1.31
N THR A 20 -13.64 -16.63 1.52
CA THR A 20 -14.83 -17.43 1.85
C THR A 20 -15.03 -17.62 3.35
N ASP A 21 -13.96 -17.50 4.14
CA ASP A 21 -13.90 -17.88 5.55
C ASP A 21 -13.55 -16.71 6.49
N ILE A 22 -14.13 -15.54 6.23
CA ILE A 22 -13.95 -14.35 7.08
C ILE A 22 -14.60 -14.62 8.45
N PRO A 23 -13.93 -14.41 9.59
CA PRO A 23 -14.52 -14.68 10.91
C PRO A 23 -15.77 -13.84 11.19
N SER A 24 -16.85 -14.42 11.71
CA SER A 24 -18.06 -13.66 12.03
C SER A 24 -17.96 -12.81 13.30
N THR A 25 -18.80 -11.78 13.41
CA THR A 25 -18.96 -11.00 14.65
C THR A 25 -19.53 -11.88 15.75
N GLY A 26 -18.76 -12.11 16.83
CA GLY A 26 -19.16 -12.96 17.96
C GLY A 26 -18.60 -14.39 17.94
N GLY A 27 -17.74 -14.72 16.96
CA GLY A 27 -16.95 -15.96 16.97
C GLY A 27 -17.71 -17.24 16.63
N LYS A 28 -18.95 -17.14 16.12
CA LYS A 28 -19.74 -18.28 15.65
C LYS A 28 -19.89 -18.23 14.13
N GLY A 29 -19.11 -19.05 13.43
CA GLY A 29 -19.17 -19.22 11.96
C GLY A 29 -18.27 -18.27 11.16
N THR A 30 -18.32 -18.43 9.85
CA THR A 30 -17.59 -17.63 8.86
C THR A 30 -18.55 -16.95 7.88
N MET A 31 -18.06 -15.92 7.19
CA MET A 31 -18.76 -15.21 6.11
C MET A 31 -17.87 -15.13 4.87
N SER A 32 -18.50 -15.04 3.71
CA SER A 32 -17.81 -14.81 2.44
C SER A 32 -18.02 -13.36 2.00
N LEU A 33 -17.11 -12.82 1.20
CA LEU A 33 -17.34 -11.52 0.58
C LEU A 33 -18.63 -11.53 -0.26
N PRO A 34 -19.45 -10.47 -0.21
CA PRO A 34 -20.61 -10.32 -1.08
C PRO A 34 -20.21 -10.31 -2.56
N ALA A 35 -21.14 -10.71 -3.42
CA ALA A 35 -20.94 -10.82 -4.86
C ALA A 35 -20.50 -9.50 -5.54
N PHE A 36 -20.74 -8.35 -4.92
CA PHE A 36 -20.31 -7.07 -5.46
C PHE A 36 -18.79 -6.86 -5.37
N HIS A 37 -18.06 -7.55 -4.47
CA HIS A 37 -16.59 -7.54 -4.47
C HIS A 37 -16.00 -8.43 -5.58
N ALA A 38 -16.40 -8.18 -6.82
CA ALA A 38 -15.93 -8.86 -8.02
C ALA A 38 -14.53 -8.42 -8.47
N HIS A 39 -13.91 -7.49 -7.74
CA HIS A 39 -12.56 -7.01 -8.02
C HIS A 39 -11.53 -8.14 -7.88
N THR A 40 -10.49 -8.08 -8.69
CA THR A 40 -9.36 -9.02 -8.62
C THR A 40 -8.25 -8.47 -7.74
N VAL A 41 -7.32 -9.33 -7.31
CA VAL A 41 -6.15 -8.89 -6.53
C VAL A 41 -5.31 -7.89 -7.33
N ARG A 42 -5.17 -8.10 -8.65
CA ARG A 42 -4.49 -7.16 -9.55
C ARG A 42 -5.17 -5.80 -9.53
N GLN A 43 -6.50 -5.78 -9.62
CA GLN A 43 -7.27 -4.54 -9.66
C GLN A 43 -7.15 -3.76 -8.34
N LEU A 44 -7.11 -4.45 -7.20
CA LEU A 44 -6.85 -3.80 -5.91
C LEU A 44 -5.44 -3.22 -5.83
N LEU A 45 -4.41 -3.99 -6.21
CA LEU A 45 -3.02 -3.54 -6.23
C LEU A 45 -2.79 -2.33 -7.14
N SER A 46 -3.63 -2.15 -8.18
CA SER A 46 -3.51 -1.04 -9.12
C SER A 46 -4.54 0.08 -8.92
N HIS A 47 -5.28 0.08 -7.80
CA HIS A 47 -6.37 1.03 -7.54
C HIS A 47 -7.46 1.08 -8.62
N THR A 48 -7.71 -0.03 -9.31
CA THR A 48 -8.79 -0.18 -10.30
C THR A 48 -9.95 -1.06 -9.78
N GLY A 49 -9.92 -1.44 -8.50
CA GLY A 49 -10.95 -2.28 -7.87
C GLY A 49 -12.24 -1.54 -7.48
N CYS A 50 -12.28 -0.22 -7.65
CA CYS A 50 -13.40 0.64 -7.25
C CYS A 50 -13.84 0.46 -5.80
N VAL A 51 -12.89 0.29 -4.87
CA VAL A 51 -13.18 0.29 -3.43
C VAL A 51 -13.12 1.72 -2.90
N ALA A 52 -13.98 2.07 -1.95
CA ALA A 52 -13.99 3.42 -1.37
C ALA A 52 -12.71 3.73 -0.60
N ASP A 53 -12.24 4.98 -0.66
CA ASP A 53 -11.20 5.48 0.26
C ASP A 53 -11.84 6.12 1.51
N TYR A 54 -12.81 7.01 1.30
CA TYR A 54 -13.46 7.81 2.34
C TYR A 54 -14.98 7.62 2.36
N PRO A 55 -15.63 7.85 3.52
CA PRO A 55 -17.04 7.51 3.73
C PRO A 55 -18.03 8.39 2.94
N ASP A 56 -17.60 9.51 2.38
CA ASP A 56 -18.41 10.45 1.60
C ASP A 56 -18.60 10.03 0.14
N LYS A 57 -17.80 9.08 -0.36
CA LYS A 57 -17.82 8.64 -1.76
C LYS A 57 -18.73 7.42 -2.01
N THR A 58 -19.17 6.72 -0.96
CA THR A 58 -20.10 5.55 -1.06
C THR A 58 -21.17 5.55 0.01
N VAL A 59 -22.28 4.87 -0.27
CA VAL A 59 -23.32 4.58 0.72
C VAL A 59 -23.59 3.07 0.70
N PRO A 60 -23.25 2.33 1.78
CA PRO A 60 -22.53 2.79 2.98
C PRO A 60 -21.04 3.09 2.71
N GLY A 61 -20.53 4.11 3.40
CA GLY A 61 -19.11 4.51 3.41
C GLY A 61 -18.20 3.51 4.14
N ILE A 62 -16.89 3.59 3.90
CA ILE A 62 -15.88 2.96 4.77
C ILE A 62 -15.45 3.99 5.83
N ALA A 63 -15.76 3.72 7.09
CA ALA A 63 -15.33 4.56 8.21
C ALA A 63 -13.98 4.11 8.76
N ASP A 64 -13.16 5.08 9.18
CA ASP A 64 -11.91 4.83 9.88
C ASP A 64 -12.14 3.95 11.13
N ARG A 65 -11.24 2.99 11.36
CA ARG A 65 -11.29 2.10 12.53
C ARG A 65 -10.21 2.47 13.53
N THR A 66 -10.58 2.52 14.80
CA THR A 66 -9.67 2.74 15.93
C THR A 66 -9.26 1.45 16.64
N THR A 67 -10.05 0.39 16.46
CA THR A 67 -9.79 -0.96 16.97
C THR A 67 -8.51 -1.55 16.36
N HIS A 68 -7.75 -2.29 17.17
CA HIS A 68 -6.63 -3.08 16.70
C HIS A 68 -7.09 -4.44 16.16
N TYR A 69 -6.58 -4.81 14.99
CA TYR A 69 -6.81 -6.10 14.33
C TYR A 69 -5.49 -6.88 14.27
N ALA A 70 -5.49 -8.10 14.81
CA ALA A 70 -4.32 -8.97 14.79
C ALA A 70 -4.05 -9.59 13.41
N THR A 71 -5.08 -9.66 12.56
CA THR A 71 -5.03 -10.25 11.20
C THR A 71 -5.82 -9.39 10.23
N ALA A 72 -5.42 -9.38 8.96
CA ALA A 72 -6.17 -8.73 7.89
C ALA A 72 -7.56 -9.35 7.69
N MET A 73 -7.70 -10.67 7.88
CA MET A 73 -8.99 -11.36 7.89
C MET A 73 -9.95 -10.78 8.95
N SER A 74 -9.45 -10.51 10.15
CA SER A 74 -10.27 -9.89 11.21
C SER A 74 -10.63 -8.42 10.90
N ALA A 75 -9.79 -7.71 10.15
CA ALA A 75 -10.07 -6.34 9.72
C ALA A 75 -11.11 -6.30 8.60
N VAL A 76 -11.01 -7.19 7.60
CA VAL A 76 -11.97 -7.31 6.51
C VAL A 76 -13.38 -7.54 7.04
N ARG A 77 -13.55 -8.32 8.12
CA ARG A 77 -14.86 -8.52 8.77
C ARG A 77 -15.61 -7.22 9.06
N ASP A 78 -14.92 -6.12 9.34
CA ASP A 78 -15.60 -4.87 9.71
C ASP A 78 -15.91 -4.00 8.48
N ILE A 79 -15.42 -4.36 7.29
CA ILE A 79 -15.68 -3.63 6.03
C ILE A 79 -16.13 -4.54 4.88
N TRP A 80 -16.42 -5.82 5.15
CA TRP A 80 -16.72 -6.85 4.16
C TRP A 80 -17.98 -6.58 3.32
N ASN A 81 -18.93 -5.81 3.86
CA ASN A 81 -20.23 -5.55 3.26
C ASN A 81 -20.42 -4.09 2.83
N VAL A 82 -19.33 -3.35 2.65
CA VAL A 82 -19.36 -1.94 2.24
C VAL A 82 -18.42 -1.70 1.06
N GLY A 83 -18.53 -0.51 0.46
CA GLY A 83 -17.38 0.09 -0.21
C GLY A 83 -17.07 -0.41 -1.61
N LEU A 84 -18.06 -0.42 -2.51
CA LEU A 84 -17.75 -0.09 -3.90
C LEU A 84 -18.16 1.34 -4.21
N VAL A 85 -17.26 2.06 -4.84
CA VAL A 85 -17.57 3.37 -5.36
C VAL A 85 -18.24 3.29 -6.72
N THR A 86 -19.32 4.04 -6.88
CA THR A 86 -19.89 4.34 -8.20
C THR A 86 -19.16 5.52 -8.86
N LYS A 87 -18.46 6.34 -8.07
CA LYS A 87 -17.69 7.51 -8.49
C LYS A 87 -16.24 7.42 -8.01
N MET A 88 -15.28 7.95 -8.75
CA MET A 88 -13.88 7.92 -8.30
C MET A 88 -13.71 8.60 -6.92
N SER A 89 -12.80 8.08 -6.09
CA SER A 89 -12.43 8.71 -4.81
C SER A 89 -11.36 9.79 -5.00
N ASP A 90 -10.33 9.45 -5.78
CA ASP A 90 -9.28 10.31 -6.30
C ASP A 90 -8.81 9.70 -7.63
N ALA A 91 -8.79 10.50 -8.70
CA ALA A 91 -8.40 10.07 -10.04
C ALA A 91 -6.93 10.40 -10.37
N GLY A 92 -6.14 10.81 -9.37
CA GLY A 92 -4.74 11.21 -9.55
C GLY A 92 -4.62 12.65 -10.03
N PHE A 93 -5.69 13.42 -9.83
CA PHE A 93 -5.72 14.85 -10.09
C PHE A 93 -5.32 15.63 -8.84
N PRO A 94 -5.01 16.93 -8.97
CA PRO A 94 -4.95 17.83 -7.82
C PRO A 94 -6.18 17.69 -6.91
N GLU A 95 -5.97 17.86 -5.60
CA GLU A 95 -7.00 17.64 -4.55
C GLU A 95 -8.28 18.47 -4.76
N ASP A 96 -8.20 19.57 -5.52
CA ASP A 96 -9.27 20.50 -5.85
C ASP A 96 -9.95 20.23 -7.21
N ALA A 97 -9.49 19.25 -7.99
CA ALA A 97 -10.09 18.89 -9.27
C ALA A 97 -11.37 18.04 -9.11
N PRO A 98 -12.38 18.18 -10.00
CA PRO A 98 -13.54 17.30 -10.01
C PRO A 98 -13.12 15.84 -10.22
N ASN A 99 -13.31 15.01 -9.20
CA ASN A 99 -12.94 13.60 -9.21
C ASN A 99 -14.16 12.67 -9.11
N ASP A 100 -15.34 13.13 -9.54
CA ASP A 100 -16.62 12.46 -9.29
C ASP A 100 -17.18 11.65 -10.48
N GLY A 101 -16.34 11.41 -11.50
CA GLY A 101 -16.68 10.57 -12.66
C GLY A 101 -16.88 9.10 -12.29
N ALA A 102 -17.52 8.32 -13.16
CA ALA A 102 -17.88 6.93 -12.88
C ALA A 102 -16.64 6.03 -12.66
N CYS A 103 -16.68 5.20 -11.62
CA CYS A 103 -15.66 4.17 -11.43
C CYS A 103 -16.06 2.87 -12.15
N ILE A 104 -15.33 2.52 -13.19
CA ILE A 104 -15.49 1.27 -13.94
C ILE A 104 -14.40 0.32 -13.48
N MET A 105 -14.78 -0.78 -12.83
CA MET A 105 -13.84 -1.77 -12.29
C MET A 105 -12.89 -2.29 -13.38
N GLY A 106 -11.59 -2.28 -13.08
CA GLY A 106 -10.51 -2.70 -13.99
C GLY A 106 -10.23 -1.73 -15.14
N LYS A 107 -10.92 -0.58 -15.20
CA LYS A 107 -10.75 0.43 -16.27
C LYS A 107 -10.47 1.82 -15.72
N THR A 108 -11.06 2.18 -14.59
CA THR A 108 -10.88 3.49 -13.97
C THR A 108 -9.91 3.38 -12.80
N TRP A 109 -8.95 4.30 -12.72
CA TRP A 109 -8.11 4.43 -11.54
C TRP A 109 -8.83 5.27 -10.48
N SER A 110 -8.93 4.73 -9.26
CA SER A 110 -9.50 5.41 -8.11
C SER A 110 -8.72 4.97 -6.88
N TYR A 111 -7.87 5.86 -6.34
CA TYR A 111 -7.07 5.57 -5.14
C TYR A 111 -7.97 5.08 -4.00
N SER A 112 -7.46 4.11 -3.24
CA SER A 112 -8.15 3.55 -2.08
C SER A 112 -7.16 2.89 -1.14
N THR A 113 -7.00 3.49 0.03
CA THR A 113 -6.22 2.94 1.13
C THR A 113 -6.87 1.69 1.73
N PRO A 114 -8.20 1.63 1.97
CA PRO A 114 -8.87 0.44 2.48
C PRO A 114 -8.80 -0.76 1.53
N ALA A 115 -8.74 -0.56 0.20
CA ALA A 115 -8.63 -1.65 -0.79
C ALA A 115 -7.53 -2.66 -0.45
N PHE A 116 -6.42 -2.16 0.10
CA PHE A 116 -5.22 -2.93 0.38
C PHE A 116 -5.37 -3.91 1.55
N ILE A 117 -6.40 -3.77 2.41
CA ILE A 117 -6.67 -4.79 3.43
C ILE A 117 -7.23 -6.08 2.83
N PHE A 118 -8.00 -5.98 1.74
CA PHE A 118 -8.48 -7.17 1.03
C PHE A 118 -7.32 -7.94 0.40
N VAL A 119 -6.31 -7.25 -0.13
CA VAL A 119 -5.07 -7.90 -0.63
C VAL A 119 -4.36 -8.64 0.51
N ALA A 120 -4.19 -7.99 1.66
CA ALA A 120 -3.57 -8.61 2.83
C ALA A 120 -4.37 -9.84 3.31
N ALA A 121 -5.70 -9.76 3.36
CA ALA A 121 -6.57 -10.86 3.74
C ALA A 121 -6.53 -12.03 2.75
N VAL A 122 -6.46 -11.75 1.44
CA VAL A 122 -6.28 -12.79 0.41
C VAL A 122 -4.97 -13.54 0.66
N LEU A 123 -3.88 -12.82 0.94
CA LEU A 123 -2.61 -13.45 1.28
C LEU A 123 -2.74 -14.30 2.54
N GLU A 124 -3.31 -13.78 3.62
CA GLU A 124 -3.52 -14.57 4.85
C GLU A 124 -4.35 -15.84 4.59
N SER A 125 -5.39 -15.75 3.77
CA SER A 125 -6.25 -16.88 3.40
C SER A 125 -5.47 -17.96 2.63
N VAL A 126 -4.75 -17.58 1.57
CA VAL A 126 -4.05 -18.56 0.71
C VAL A 126 -2.76 -19.09 1.34
N THR A 127 -2.15 -18.36 2.28
CA THR A 127 -0.92 -18.78 2.95
C THR A 127 -1.15 -19.39 4.32
N GLY A 128 -2.32 -19.19 4.93
CA GLY A 128 -2.59 -19.59 6.32
C GLY A 128 -1.73 -18.86 7.36
N ARG A 129 -1.13 -17.72 7.00
CA ARG A 129 -0.14 -17.01 7.83
C ARG A 129 -0.55 -15.56 7.97
N ALA A 130 -0.53 -15.05 9.21
CA ALA A 130 -0.80 -13.64 9.48
C ALA A 130 0.17 -12.73 8.71
N ILE A 131 -0.32 -11.61 8.19
CA ILE A 131 0.44 -10.82 7.20
C ILE A 131 1.77 -10.30 7.73
N HIS A 132 1.83 -9.96 9.02
CA HIS A 132 3.06 -9.52 9.68
C HIS A 132 4.12 -10.61 9.74
N ARG A 133 3.72 -11.90 9.91
CA ARG A 133 4.63 -13.04 9.86
C ARG A 133 5.09 -13.33 8.44
N LEU A 134 4.17 -13.30 7.48
CA LEU A 134 4.47 -13.56 6.08
C LEU A 134 5.53 -12.59 5.56
N LEU A 135 5.36 -11.29 5.79
CA LEU A 135 6.34 -10.27 5.39
C LEU A 135 7.67 -10.44 6.12
N GLN A 136 7.65 -10.68 7.43
CA GLN A 136 8.86 -10.84 8.23
C GLN A 136 9.72 -12.00 7.72
N GLU A 137 9.10 -13.14 7.48
CA GLU A 137 9.79 -14.41 7.19
C GLU A 137 10.13 -14.56 5.71
N GLU A 138 9.33 -14.03 4.79
CA GLU A 138 9.56 -14.17 3.34
C GLU A 138 10.35 -12.99 2.75
N ILE A 139 10.21 -11.78 3.29
CA ILE A 139 10.80 -10.55 2.73
C ILE A 139 11.81 -9.91 3.69
N PHE A 140 11.41 -9.52 4.90
CA PHE A 140 12.23 -8.63 5.71
C PHE A 140 13.49 -9.30 6.27
N ALA A 141 13.32 -10.40 7.03
CA ALA A 141 14.45 -11.10 7.65
C ALA A 141 15.44 -11.65 6.60
N PRO A 142 15.01 -12.32 5.53
CA PRO A 142 15.94 -12.92 4.57
C PRO A 142 16.74 -11.90 3.77
N HIS A 143 16.23 -10.68 3.65
CA HIS A 143 16.90 -9.60 2.94
C HIS A 143 17.62 -8.62 3.86
N GLY A 144 17.64 -8.89 5.17
CA GLY A 144 18.34 -8.07 6.17
C GLY A 144 17.69 -6.71 6.42
N LEU A 145 16.37 -6.62 6.26
CA LEU A 145 15.58 -5.40 6.42
C LEU A 145 14.95 -5.35 7.82
N SER A 146 15.79 -5.38 8.85
CA SER A 146 15.40 -5.63 10.24
C SER A 146 14.51 -4.57 10.88
N SER A 147 14.49 -3.34 10.36
CA SER A 147 13.62 -2.29 10.89
C SER A 147 12.21 -2.31 10.30
N MET A 148 12.01 -2.98 9.15
CA MET A 148 10.70 -3.07 8.49
C MET A 148 9.76 -3.97 9.28
N ARG A 149 8.55 -3.47 9.56
CA ARG A 149 7.49 -4.26 10.21
C ARG A 149 6.10 -3.73 9.89
N MET A 150 5.11 -4.58 10.08
CA MET A 150 3.73 -4.15 10.22
C MET A 150 3.58 -3.40 11.54
N LYS A 151 3.23 -2.12 11.46
CA LYS A 151 2.82 -1.28 12.58
C LYS A 151 1.59 -1.91 13.22
N TYR A 152 1.59 -1.98 14.55
CA TYR A 152 0.60 -2.73 15.31
C TYR A 152 0.50 -4.21 14.88
N ALA A 153 1.61 -4.91 14.67
CA ALA A 153 1.58 -6.38 14.66
C ALA A 153 1.10 -6.95 16.01
N ALA A 154 1.29 -6.19 17.09
CA ALA A 154 0.68 -6.34 18.39
C ALA A 154 -0.02 -5.04 18.80
N SER A 155 -0.88 -5.08 19.82
CA SER A 155 -1.56 -3.88 20.36
C SER A 155 -0.61 -2.91 21.08
N THR A 156 0.62 -3.33 21.37
CA THR A 156 1.65 -2.52 22.01
C THR A 156 2.93 -2.52 21.15
N LEU A 157 3.71 -1.45 21.28
CA LEU A 157 5.04 -1.36 20.69
C LEU A 157 6.03 -2.23 21.48
N PRO A 158 7.06 -2.79 20.84
CA PRO A 158 8.13 -3.46 21.56
C PRO A 158 8.82 -2.54 22.57
N PRO A 159 9.30 -3.05 23.71
CA PRO A 159 10.14 -2.27 24.61
C PRO A 159 11.35 -1.67 23.85
N ASN A 160 11.68 -0.42 24.14
CA ASN A 160 12.76 0.33 23.46
C ASN A 160 12.55 0.51 21.95
N ASP A 161 11.30 0.68 21.48
CA ASP A 161 11.08 1.03 20.09
C ASP A 161 11.70 2.41 19.78
N ASN A 162 12.62 2.45 18.81
CA ASN A 162 13.31 3.68 18.39
C ASN A 162 12.46 4.50 17.38
N ARG A 163 11.15 4.56 17.59
CA ARG A 163 10.23 5.24 16.70
C ARG A 163 10.33 6.75 16.91
N ALA A 164 10.45 7.49 15.80
CA ALA A 164 10.40 8.94 15.85
C ALA A 164 9.07 9.46 16.41
N SER A 165 9.10 10.53 17.19
CA SER A 165 7.89 11.28 17.54
C SER A 165 7.34 11.97 16.30
N LEU A 166 6.02 11.87 16.11
CA LEU A 166 5.28 12.45 14.98
C LEU A 166 4.70 13.81 15.38
N TYR A 167 4.59 14.73 14.42
CA TYR A 167 4.12 16.09 14.66
C TYR A 167 3.07 16.53 13.64
N ASP A 168 2.09 17.31 14.11
CA ASP A 168 1.14 18.02 13.24
C ASP A 168 1.76 19.29 12.63
N ASP A 169 0.94 20.07 11.92
CA ASP A 169 1.39 21.29 11.25
C ASP A 169 1.73 22.46 12.18
N ASP A 170 1.23 22.42 13.41
CA ASP A 170 1.56 23.35 14.48
C ASP A 170 2.79 22.93 15.28
N ASN A 171 3.50 21.86 14.84
CA ASN A 171 4.59 21.21 15.57
C ASN A 171 4.17 20.66 16.95
N LYS A 172 2.90 20.31 17.13
CA LYS A 172 2.45 19.58 18.32
C LYS A 172 2.67 18.10 18.09
N LYS A 173 3.20 17.43 19.12
CA LYS A 173 3.39 15.98 19.10
C LYS A 173 2.03 15.29 18.98
N VAL A 174 1.91 14.33 18.08
CA VAL A 174 0.72 13.52 17.86
C VAL A 174 1.01 12.03 18.00
N ASP A 175 0.01 11.28 18.42
CA ASP A 175 0.11 9.83 18.53
C ASP A 175 -0.07 9.15 17.16
N PRO A 176 0.61 8.02 16.92
CA PRO A 176 0.44 7.27 15.69
C PRO A 176 -0.98 6.68 15.58
N ALA A 177 -1.63 6.86 14.44
CA ALA A 177 -2.96 6.28 14.19
C ALA A 177 -2.92 4.74 14.05
N ASN A 178 -3.93 4.03 14.53
CA ASN A 178 -4.04 2.58 14.31
C ASN A 178 -4.43 2.26 12.86
N ASN A 179 -3.48 1.71 12.10
CA ASN A 179 -3.66 1.38 10.69
C ASN A 179 -3.78 -0.13 10.44
N SER A 180 -3.95 -0.96 11.49
CA SER A 180 -4.06 -2.43 11.32
C SER A 180 -5.24 -2.85 10.43
N TRP A 181 -6.29 -2.03 10.34
CA TRP A 181 -7.44 -2.26 9.46
C TRP A 181 -7.21 -1.93 7.99
N ARG A 182 -6.10 -1.25 7.67
CA ARG A 182 -5.64 -0.88 6.32
C ARG A 182 -4.16 -1.24 6.16
N ALA A 183 -3.80 -2.43 6.65
CA ALA A 183 -2.45 -2.98 6.79
C ALA A 183 -1.49 -2.56 5.66
N PHE A 184 -1.80 -2.89 4.41
CA PHE A 184 -0.93 -2.55 3.27
C PHE A 184 -1.15 -1.13 2.70
N GLY A 185 -2.22 -0.43 3.07
CA GLY A 185 -2.48 0.95 2.64
C GLY A 185 -1.73 2.01 3.47
N GLY A 186 -1.09 1.63 4.58
CA GLY A 186 -0.34 2.56 5.42
C GLY A 186 0.04 2.02 6.81
N GLY A 187 0.04 0.70 6.96
CA GLY A 187 0.32 -0.01 8.20
C GLY A 187 1.75 -0.55 8.30
N MET A 188 2.70 -0.07 7.50
CA MET A 188 4.12 -0.43 7.62
C MET A 188 4.92 0.71 8.25
N GLU A 189 5.99 0.36 8.95
CA GLU A 189 6.98 1.30 9.46
C GLU A 189 8.39 0.72 9.32
N THR A 190 9.38 1.60 9.16
CA THR A 190 10.80 1.28 8.93
C THR A 190 11.65 2.51 9.21
N ASP A 191 12.97 2.35 9.22
CA ASP A 191 13.92 3.46 9.11
C ASP A 191 14.29 3.77 7.65
N VAL A 192 14.97 4.89 7.45
CA VAL A 192 15.32 5.36 6.10
C VAL A 192 16.36 4.46 5.41
N VAL A 193 17.21 3.79 6.20
CA VAL A 193 18.30 2.97 5.69
C VAL A 193 17.75 1.68 5.08
N ASP A 194 16.88 0.99 5.81
CA ASP A 194 16.25 -0.23 5.32
C ASP A 194 15.21 0.08 4.23
N LEU A 195 14.56 1.26 4.23
CA LEU A 195 13.73 1.69 3.09
C LEU A 195 14.57 1.86 1.81
N ALA A 196 15.73 2.51 1.89
CA ALA A 196 16.64 2.63 0.75
C ALA A 196 17.18 1.26 0.30
N ARG A 197 17.56 0.39 1.25
CA ARG A 197 18.01 -0.98 0.95
C ARG A 197 16.92 -1.82 0.32
N PHE A 198 15.67 -1.69 0.76
CA PHE A 198 14.52 -2.37 0.14
C PHE A 198 14.40 -1.96 -1.33
N GLY A 199 14.40 -0.65 -1.62
CA GLY A 199 14.37 -0.16 -3.00
C GLY A 199 15.53 -0.67 -3.84
N TRP A 200 16.75 -0.65 -3.30
CA TRP A 200 17.94 -1.18 -3.98
C TRP A 200 17.83 -2.68 -4.25
N LYS A 201 17.35 -3.48 -3.29
CA LYS A 201 17.18 -4.93 -3.45
C LYS A 201 16.07 -5.31 -4.42
N VAL A 202 15.01 -4.50 -4.52
CA VAL A 202 14.01 -4.65 -5.59
C VAL A 202 14.65 -4.32 -6.94
N LEU A 203 15.38 -3.20 -7.03
CA LEU A 203 16.04 -2.78 -8.27
C LEU A 203 17.12 -3.75 -8.74
N ASP A 204 17.93 -4.32 -7.85
CA ASP A 204 19.07 -5.17 -8.22
C ASP A 204 18.67 -6.65 -8.35
N GLY A 205 17.38 -6.97 -8.18
CA GLY A 205 16.84 -8.31 -8.42
C GLY A 205 17.01 -9.31 -7.28
N TRP A 206 17.35 -8.82 -6.08
CA TRP A 206 17.48 -9.67 -4.88
C TRP A 206 16.15 -10.15 -4.35
N ILE A 207 15.10 -9.32 -4.44
CA ILE A 207 13.75 -9.64 -3.94
C ILE A 207 12.89 -10.24 -5.05
N LEU A 208 12.98 -9.72 -6.27
CA LEU A 208 12.21 -10.17 -7.44
C LEU A 208 13.14 -10.40 -8.61
N SER A 209 12.88 -11.41 -9.44
CA SER A 209 13.60 -11.56 -10.70
C SER A 209 13.39 -10.31 -11.59
N PRO A 210 14.35 -9.97 -12.47
CA PRO A 210 14.18 -8.85 -13.41
C PRO A 210 12.89 -8.94 -14.22
N GLU A 211 12.51 -10.15 -14.63
CA GLU A 211 11.25 -10.41 -15.34
C GLU A 211 10.02 -10.04 -14.50
N ALA A 212 9.94 -10.53 -13.25
CA ALA A 212 8.81 -10.22 -12.38
C ALA A 212 8.77 -8.73 -12.01
N ARG A 213 9.94 -8.11 -11.82
CA ARG A 213 10.08 -6.69 -11.50
C ARG A 213 9.61 -5.80 -12.66
N ASP A 214 10.18 -5.97 -13.85
CA ASP A 214 9.95 -5.04 -14.97
C ASP A 214 8.66 -5.32 -15.73
N ASN A 215 8.30 -6.60 -15.90
CA ASN A 215 7.16 -7.00 -16.73
C ASN A 215 5.88 -7.30 -15.94
N ARG A 216 5.94 -7.31 -14.59
CA ARG A 216 4.76 -7.47 -13.72
C ARG A 216 4.60 -6.38 -12.68
N LEU A 217 5.60 -6.13 -11.82
CA LEU A 217 5.47 -5.17 -10.71
C LEU A 217 5.38 -3.73 -11.22
N TRP A 218 6.31 -3.34 -12.10
CA TRP A 218 6.42 -1.98 -12.65
C TRP A 218 5.85 -1.84 -14.06
N ARG A 219 5.09 -2.84 -14.52
CA ARG A 219 4.31 -2.71 -15.74
C ARG A 219 3.11 -1.83 -15.45
N ARG A 220 3.06 -0.66 -16.11
CA ARG A 220 1.92 0.27 -16.05
C ARG A 220 0.62 -0.47 -16.37
N VAL A 221 -0.43 -0.16 -15.63
CA VAL A 221 -1.78 -0.63 -15.93
C VAL A 221 -2.47 0.29 -16.91
N ASP A 222 -3.25 -0.28 -17.83
CA ASP A 222 -4.06 0.49 -18.78
C ASP A 222 -5.36 0.93 -18.11
N THR A 223 -5.59 2.23 -18.06
CA THR A 223 -6.80 2.84 -17.51
C THR A 223 -7.37 3.86 -18.48
N ILE A 224 -8.66 4.19 -18.33
CA ILE A 224 -9.32 5.21 -19.13
C ILE A 224 -8.76 6.56 -18.73
N ASP A 225 -8.35 7.34 -19.73
CA ASP A 225 -7.68 8.62 -19.53
C ASP A 225 -8.56 9.67 -18.83
N PRO A 226 -7.92 10.55 -18.03
CA PRO A 226 -6.52 10.44 -17.60
C PRO A 226 -6.42 9.44 -16.44
N GLY A 227 -5.47 8.51 -16.56
CA GLY A 227 -5.09 7.60 -15.49
C GLY A 227 -3.64 7.85 -15.08
N PRO A 228 -3.30 7.82 -13.78
CA PRO A 228 -1.93 8.11 -13.36
C PRO A 228 -0.97 7.06 -13.89
N ASP A 229 0.30 7.44 -13.98
CA ASP A 229 1.41 6.53 -14.26
C ASP A 229 1.55 5.55 -13.08
N TYR A 230 0.74 4.49 -13.05
CA TYR A 230 0.65 3.57 -11.91
C TYR A 230 0.72 2.09 -12.36
N ALA A 231 1.26 1.24 -11.49
CA ALA A 231 1.45 -0.18 -11.69
C ALA A 231 0.87 -0.98 -10.49
N LEU A 232 1.49 -2.09 -10.08
CA LEU A 232 1.00 -2.87 -8.95
C LEU A 232 1.57 -2.35 -7.63
N GLY A 233 0.91 -1.35 -7.05
CA GLY A 233 1.34 -0.71 -5.80
C GLY A 233 2.57 0.19 -5.98
N TRP A 234 2.76 0.77 -7.18
CA TRP A 234 3.87 1.68 -7.49
C TRP A 234 3.41 2.75 -8.45
N GLY A 235 3.77 4.01 -8.19
CA GLY A 235 3.86 5.02 -9.23
C GLY A 235 5.01 4.66 -10.16
N VAL A 236 4.81 4.81 -11.47
CA VAL A 236 5.81 4.54 -12.51
C VAL A 236 5.95 5.71 -13.48
N PRO A 237 6.15 6.95 -12.99
CA PRO A 237 6.27 8.11 -13.85
C PRO A 237 7.52 8.02 -14.74
N HIS A 238 7.53 8.83 -15.79
CA HIS A 238 8.68 9.00 -16.64
C HIS A 238 9.29 10.39 -16.43
N ASP A 239 10.57 10.43 -16.12
CA ASP A 239 11.38 11.64 -16.04
C ASP A 239 12.07 11.87 -17.40
N THR A 240 11.96 13.07 -17.95
CA THR A 240 12.52 13.39 -19.28
C THR A 240 14.04 13.28 -19.33
N ASP A 241 14.73 13.49 -18.22
CA ASP A 241 16.19 13.50 -18.12
C ASP A 241 16.77 12.21 -17.52
N ARG A 242 15.99 11.49 -16.69
CA ARG A 242 16.41 10.31 -15.92
C ARG A 242 15.62 9.04 -16.23
N GLY A 243 14.74 9.09 -17.21
CA GLY A 243 14.04 7.92 -17.74
C GLY A 243 13.01 7.33 -16.77
N ARG A 244 13.02 6.01 -16.63
CA ARG A 244 11.94 5.29 -15.96
C ARG A 244 12.09 5.37 -14.44
N ILE A 245 11.03 5.81 -13.77
CA ILE A 245 10.95 5.82 -12.31
C ILE A 245 10.03 4.70 -11.82
N ALA A 246 10.33 4.18 -10.64
CA ALA A 246 9.36 3.50 -9.79
C ALA A 246 9.36 4.16 -8.41
N GLU A 247 8.22 4.57 -7.91
CA GLU A 247 8.12 5.29 -6.64
C GLU A 247 6.86 4.98 -5.85
N HIS A 248 6.91 5.30 -4.56
CA HIS A 248 5.74 5.33 -3.71
C HIS A 248 5.86 6.48 -2.71
N PRO A 249 5.08 7.57 -2.86
CA PRO A 249 4.91 8.55 -1.82
C PRO A 249 3.99 7.97 -0.72
N GLY A 250 4.26 8.31 0.53
CA GLY A 250 3.44 7.89 1.66
C GLY A 250 3.11 9.07 2.56
N MET A 251 1.89 9.10 3.08
CA MET A 251 1.46 10.10 4.05
C MET A 251 0.60 9.46 5.13
N SER A 252 0.79 9.90 6.37
CA SER A 252 -0.05 9.53 7.50
C SER A 252 -0.09 10.68 8.51
N THR A 253 -0.91 10.55 9.55
CA THR A 253 -0.87 11.48 10.69
C THR A 253 0.56 11.67 11.19
N GLY A 254 1.06 12.91 11.04
CA GLY A 254 2.41 13.33 11.42
C GLY A 254 3.57 12.59 10.73
N GLY A 255 3.36 11.99 9.56
CA GLY A 255 4.43 11.32 8.82
C GLY A 255 4.34 11.54 7.31
N ARG A 256 5.50 11.75 6.68
CA ARG A 256 5.66 11.83 5.22
C ARG A 256 6.83 10.93 4.81
N SER A 257 6.68 10.22 3.71
CA SER A 257 7.71 9.32 3.20
C SER A 257 7.73 9.30 1.69
N LEU A 258 8.89 8.94 1.15
CA LEU A 258 9.06 8.63 -0.26
C LEU A 258 10.11 7.53 -0.40
N LEU A 259 9.81 6.56 -1.25
CA LEU A 259 10.81 5.73 -1.90
C LEU A 259 10.75 6.01 -3.40
N ARG A 260 11.87 6.39 -4.00
CA ARG A 260 12.01 6.61 -5.44
C ARG A 260 13.19 5.84 -5.98
N ILE A 261 12.99 5.19 -7.12
CA ILE A 261 13.96 4.36 -7.82
C ILE A 261 14.07 4.87 -9.26
N TYR A 262 15.24 5.38 -9.65
CA TYR A 262 15.56 5.67 -11.05
C TYR A 262 16.12 4.40 -11.68
N ARG A 263 15.25 3.69 -12.41
CA ARG A 263 15.47 2.30 -12.85
C ARG A 263 16.65 2.15 -13.79
N ASP A 264 16.93 3.20 -14.57
CA ASP A 264 17.96 3.21 -15.60
C ASP A 264 19.33 3.69 -15.07
N HIS A 265 19.39 4.15 -13.81
CA HIS A 265 20.58 4.79 -13.23
C HIS A 265 21.11 4.12 -11.95
N GLY A 266 20.50 3.02 -11.50
CA GLY A 266 20.95 2.36 -10.27
C GLY A 266 20.75 3.22 -9.00
N LEU A 267 19.97 4.30 -9.07
CA LEU A 267 19.82 5.29 -8.01
C LEU A 267 18.52 5.08 -7.24
N VAL A 268 18.63 4.96 -5.92
CA VAL A 268 17.50 4.86 -4.99
C VAL A 268 17.57 5.99 -3.99
N ILE A 269 16.47 6.70 -3.83
CA ILE A 269 16.31 7.79 -2.87
C ILE A 269 15.17 7.41 -1.92
N ALA A 270 15.46 7.41 -0.62
CA ALA A 270 14.48 7.25 0.43
C ALA A 270 14.47 8.50 1.33
N ILE A 271 13.28 9.03 1.61
CA ILE A 271 13.11 10.21 2.46
C ILE A 271 12.02 9.87 3.48
N LEU A 272 12.30 10.11 4.76
CA LEU A 272 11.34 10.01 5.85
C LEU A 272 11.29 11.33 6.62
N SER A 273 10.08 11.77 6.95
CA SER A 273 9.82 12.95 7.76
C SER A 273 8.74 12.64 8.80
N ASN A 274 8.91 13.21 9.98
CA ASN A 274 7.98 13.12 11.10
C ASN A 274 6.98 14.28 11.15
N ARG A 275 6.69 14.86 9.98
CA ARG A 275 5.60 15.80 9.74
C ARG A 275 5.00 15.52 8.36
N LYS A 276 3.69 15.65 8.21
CA LYS A 276 3.00 15.38 6.93
C LYS A 276 3.30 16.46 5.88
N ASN A 277 3.06 17.72 6.22
CA ASN A 277 3.15 18.83 5.26
C ASN A 277 4.45 19.62 5.45
N HIS A 278 5.05 20.05 4.34
CA HIS A 278 6.29 20.80 4.30
C HIS A 278 6.13 22.08 3.48
N PRO A 279 6.51 23.26 4.02
CA PRO A 279 6.24 24.55 3.35
C PRO A 279 7.25 24.93 2.26
N VAL A 280 8.41 24.26 2.18
CA VAL A 280 9.50 24.65 1.26
C VAL A 280 9.61 23.70 0.07
N ASP A 281 9.60 22.38 0.30
CA ASP A 281 9.52 21.35 -0.75
C ASP A 281 8.84 20.10 -0.15
N ASP A 282 7.92 19.49 -0.89
CA ASP A 282 7.47 18.13 -0.57
C ASP A 282 8.59 17.11 -0.88
N VAL A 283 8.49 15.91 -0.28
CA VAL A 283 9.47 14.83 -0.46
C VAL A 283 9.70 14.46 -1.93
N VAL A 284 8.67 14.57 -2.78
CA VAL A 284 8.76 14.30 -4.23
C VAL A 284 9.72 15.29 -4.89
N THR A 285 9.48 16.59 -4.72
CA THR A 285 10.33 17.66 -5.27
C THR A 285 11.76 17.60 -4.70
N LEU A 286 11.91 17.25 -3.42
CA LEU A 286 13.23 17.08 -2.82
C LEU A 286 14.01 15.91 -3.48
N ALA A 287 13.34 14.79 -3.76
CA ALA A 287 13.98 13.66 -4.44
C ALA A 287 14.34 13.94 -5.91
N GLU A 288 13.59 14.79 -6.61
CA GLU A 288 13.95 15.31 -7.94
C GLU A 288 15.26 16.07 -7.86
N ARG A 289 15.33 17.08 -6.97
CA ARG A 289 16.51 17.91 -6.79
C ARG A 289 17.75 17.13 -6.35
N ILE A 290 17.59 16.14 -5.46
CA ILE A 290 18.69 15.25 -5.08
C ILE A 290 19.12 14.44 -6.30
N GLY A 291 18.15 13.85 -7.02
CA GLY A 291 18.37 13.12 -8.26
C GLY A 291 19.26 13.92 -9.21
N ASP A 292 18.86 15.14 -9.55
CA ASP A 292 19.56 16.05 -10.47
C ASP A 292 21.01 16.35 -10.09
N ARG A 293 21.35 16.26 -8.81
CA ARG A 293 22.72 16.47 -8.31
C ARG A 293 23.59 15.23 -8.37
N VAL A 294 23.01 14.03 -8.52
CA VAL A 294 23.77 12.79 -8.67
C VAL A 294 24.22 12.65 -10.13
N PRO A 295 25.55 12.58 -10.38
CA PRO A 295 26.09 12.35 -11.72
C PRO A 295 25.53 11.07 -12.36
N ARG A 296 25.48 11.05 -13.69
CA ARG A 296 25.00 9.91 -14.48
C ARG A 296 26.03 8.79 -14.56
#